data_AF-A0A1B8NZL6-F1
#
_entry.id   AF-A0A1B8NZL6-F1
#
_cell.length_a   1.000
_cell.length_b   1.000
_cell.length_c   1.000
_cell.angle_alpha   90.00
_cell.angle_beta   90.00
_cell.angle_gamma   90.00
#
_symmetry.space_group_name_H-M   'P 1'
#
loop_
_entity.id
_entity.type
_entity.pdbx_description
1 polymer ?
#
loop_
_entity_poly.entity_id
_entity_poly.type
_entity_poly.pdbx_seq_one_letter_code
_entity_poly.pdbx_strand_id
1 'polypeptide(L)'
;MPSVTASRRRGEPYAQQPTVTQREHVLKDDHFLISRTDLKGRITYANPAFVEVSGFDHDELIGAPHNLVRHPDMPPAAFDDLWKTLKAGRHWRGVIKNRCKNGDHYWVNASVSPILEDGKTVGFVSMRTKPSQAEVERAEAVYARMNEGRSSRYALARGQLVRKG
;
A
#
# COMPACT_ATOMS: atom_id res chain seq x y z
N MET A 1 -13.52 -56.50 3.30
CA MET A 1 -13.16 -55.26 4.01
C MET A 1 -11.74 -54.87 3.62
N PRO A 2 -11.52 -53.99 2.62
CA PRO A 2 -10.26 -53.27 2.49
C PRO A 2 -10.41 -51.85 3.04
N SER A 3 -9.55 -51.52 4.00
CA SER A 3 -9.47 -50.23 4.66
C SER A 3 -9.07 -49.12 3.69
N VAL A 4 -9.90 -48.08 3.64
CA VAL A 4 -9.56 -46.77 3.07
C VAL A 4 -8.65 -46.06 4.08
N THR A 5 -7.44 -45.68 3.66
CA THR A 5 -6.67 -44.65 4.38
C THR A 5 -6.25 -43.59 3.39
N ALA A 6 -7.20 -42.72 3.04
CA ALA A 6 -6.91 -41.46 2.38
C ALA A 6 -6.24 -40.52 3.40
N SER A 7 -4.94 -40.31 3.20
CA SER A 7 -4.14 -39.28 3.87
C SER A 7 -4.82 -37.92 3.73
N ARG A 8 -5.36 -37.39 4.84
CA ARG A 8 -5.82 -36.00 4.94
C ARG A 8 -4.60 -35.09 4.83
N ARG A 9 -4.44 -34.41 3.69
CA ARG A 9 -3.54 -33.27 3.57
C ARG A 9 -3.96 -32.22 4.59
N ARG A 10 -3.06 -31.85 5.50
CA ARG A 10 -3.19 -30.71 6.41
C ARG A 10 -3.41 -29.46 5.54
N GLY A 11 -4.57 -28.81 5.71
CA GLY A 11 -4.81 -27.48 5.17
C GLY A 11 -3.81 -26.51 5.79
N GLU A 12 -3.18 -25.71 4.95
CA GLU A 12 -2.45 -24.53 5.40
C GLU A 12 -3.44 -23.64 6.18
N PRO A 13 -3.05 -23.05 7.32
CA PRO A 13 -3.93 -22.16 8.04
C PRO A 13 -4.24 -20.97 7.12
N TYR A 14 -5.53 -20.72 6.90
CA TYR A 14 -6.01 -19.50 6.25
C TYR A 14 -5.22 -18.32 6.81
N ALA A 15 -4.49 -17.60 5.94
CA ALA A 15 -3.78 -16.39 6.32
C ALA A 15 -4.81 -15.47 7.01
N GLN A 16 -4.67 -15.29 8.33
CA GLN A 16 -5.57 -14.43 9.08
C GLN A 16 -5.52 -13.05 8.44
N GLN A 17 -6.70 -12.50 8.11
CA GLN A 17 -6.75 -11.14 7.60
C GLN A 17 -6.13 -10.21 8.65
N PRO A 18 -5.27 -9.27 8.25
CA PRO A 18 -4.62 -8.40 9.21
C PRO A 18 -5.66 -7.59 9.97
N THR A 19 -5.62 -7.67 11.31
CA THR A 19 -6.50 -6.90 12.20
C THR A 19 -6.34 -5.40 11.93
N VAL A 20 -7.46 -4.69 11.83
CA VAL A 20 -7.50 -3.22 11.75
C VAL A 20 -8.27 -2.64 12.94
N THR A 21 -7.68 -1.68 13.65
CA THR A 21 -8.27 -1.04 14.85
C THR A 21 -9.13 0.17 14.49
N GLN A 22 -8.98 0.69 13.27
CA GLN A 22 -9.52 1.97 12.81
C GLN A 22 -9.07 3.19 13.63
N ARG A 23 -8.03 3.06 14.45
CA ARG A 23 -7.35 4.19 15.08
C ARG A 23 -6.30 4.76 14.13
N GLU A 24 -6.32 6.08 13.94
CA GLU A 24 -5.31 6.77 13.15
C GLU A 24 -4.05 7.08 13.99
N HIS A 25 -2.90 6.69 13.48
CA HIS A 25 -1.59 7.21 13.83
C HIS A 25 -1.27 8.39 12.88
N VAL A 26 -1.54 9.61 13.36
CA VAL A 26 -1.30 10.83 12.58
C VAL A 26 0.21 11.07 12.45
N LEU A 27 0.68 11.25 11.21
CA LEU A 27 2.08 11.57 10.95
C LEU A 27 2.44 12.95 11.53
N LYS A 28 3.68 13.08 12.01
CA LYS A 28 4.29 14.37 12.32
C LYS A 28 4.70 15.06 11.01
N ASP A 29 4.84 16.38 11.05
CA ASP A 29 5.14 17.17 9.84
C ASP A 29 6.59 16.93 9.34
N ASP A 30 7.48 16.48 10.22
CA ASP A 30 8.87 16.10 9.94
C ASP A 30 9.02 14.62 9.55
N HIS A 31 7.94 13.84 9.52
CA HIS A 31 7.98 12.46 9.06
C HIS A 31 8.10 12.38 7.52
N PHE A 32 9.28 11.98 7.06
CA PHE A 32 9.56 11.61 5.67
C PHE A 32 9.78 10.10 5.58
N LEU A 33 8.77 9.36 5.13
CA LEU A 33 8.84 7.90 5.03
C LEU A 33 9.39 7.51 3.65
N ILE A 34 10.51 6.79 3.63
CA ILE A 34 11.20 6.37 2.41
C ILE A 34 11.30 4.85 2.39
N SER A 35 10.93 4.26 1.25
CA SER A 35 11.25 2.85 0.98
C SER A 35 11.67 2.65 -0.46
N ARG A 36 12.52 1.65 -0.71
CA ARG A 36 12.82 1.15 -2.06
C ARG A 36 12.37 -0.30 -2.18
N THR A 37 12.03 -0.71 -3.39
CA THR A 37 11.69 -2.10 -3.70
C THR A 37 12.44 -2.58 -4.93
N ASP A 38 12.57 -3.90 -5.07
CA ASP A 38 12.88 -4.54 -6.33
C ASP A 38 11.71 -4.47 -7.34
N LEU A 39 11.90 -5.03 -8.53
CA LEU A 39 10.86 -5.13 -9.57
C LEU A 39 9.63 -5.97 -9.18
N LYS A 40 9.77 -6.85 -8.18
CA LYS A 40 8.69 -7.68 -7.64
C LYS A 40 7.96 -6.99 -6.48
N GLY A 41 8.36 -5.77 -6.12
CA GLY A 41 7.76 -5.01 -5.01
C GLY A 41 8.22 -5.47 -3.63
N ARG A 42 9.32 -6.24 -3.52
CA ARG A 42 9.93 -6.59 -2.24
C ARG A 42 10.80 -5.43 -1.75
N ILE A 43 10.63 -5.06 -0.49
CA ILE A 43 11.34 -3.93 0.11
C ILE A 43 12.84 -4.25 0.17
N THR A 44 13.67 -3.38 -0.41
CA THR A 44 15.13 -3.46 -0.38
C THR A 44 15.74 -2.43 0.56
N TYR A 45 14.94 -1.46 1.00
CA TYR A 45 15.35 -0.40 1.92
C TYR A 45 14.12 0.21 2.60
N ALA A 46 14.25 0.51 3.88
CA ALA A 46 13.30 1.28 4.68
C ALA A 46 14.08 2.25 5.57
N ASN A 47 13.70 3.52 5.60
CA ASN A 47 14.34 4.47 6.50
C ASN A 47 13.76 4.38 7.94
N PRO A 48 14.46 4.90 8.96
CA PRO A 48 14.01 4.81 10.36
C PRO A 48 12.59 5.34 10.60
N ALA A 49 12.20 6.44 9.94
CA ALA A 49 10.85 6.99 10.07
C ALA A 49 9.77 6.02 9.55
N PHE A 50 10.05 5.25 8.49
CA PHE A 50 9.12 4.24 8.00
C PHE A 50 9.02 3.04 8.96
N VAL A 51 10.14 2.61 9.54
CA VAL A 51 10.18 1.57 10.58
C VAL A 51 9.32 2.01 11.78
N GLU A 52 9.60 3.21 12.33
CA GLU A 52 8.89 3.78 13.48
C GLU A 52 7.38 3.87 13.24
N VAL A 53 6.95 4.53 12.16
CA VAL A 53 5.53 4.78 11.89
C VAL A 53 4.77 3.49 11.58
N SER A 54 5.39 2.57 10.83
CA SER A 54 4.73 1.30 10.47
C SER A 54 4.66 0.33 11.64
N GLY A 55 5.54 0.47 12.64
CA GLY A 55 5.64 -0.43 13.79
C GLY A 55 6.16 -1.83 13.45
N PHE A 56 6.65 -2.04 12.22
CA PHE A 56 7.37 -3.25 11.84
C PHE A 56 8.85 -3.07 12.15
N ASP A 57 9.49 -4.15 12.58
CA ASP A 57 10.93 -4.16 12.73
C ASP A 57 11.58 -4.07 11.34
N HIS A 58 12.76 -3.46 11.27
CA HIS A 58 13.49 -3.30 10.01
C HIS A 58 13.64 -4.65 9.27
N ASP A 59 14.00 -5.71 10.00
CA ASP A 59 14.24 -7.03 9.43
C ASP A 59 12.95 -7.74 8.97
N GLU A 60 11.79 -7.34 9.50
CA GLU A 60 10.49 -7.78 8.98
C GLU A 60 10.11 -7.05 7.69
N LEU A 61 10.60 -5.81 7.52
CA LEU A 61 10.36 -5.03 6.31
C LEU A 61 11.27 -5.51 5.17
N ILE A 62 12.56 -5.72 5.40
CA ILE A 62 13.49 -6.07 4.33
C ILE A 62 13.14 -7.44 3.73
N GLY A 63 13.02 -7.48 2.41
CA GLY A 63 12.62 -8.66 1.64
C GLY A 63 11.12 -8.93 1.62
N ALA A 64 10.33 -8.31 2.51
CA ALA A 64 8.88 -8.45 2.54
C ALA A 64 8.22 -7.71 1.36
N PRO A 65 7.06 -8.18 0.87
CA PRO A 65 6.31 -7.45 -0.14
C PRO A 65 5.77 -6.14 0.46
N HIS A 66 5.85 -5.04 -0.30
CA HIS A 66 5.42 -3.71 0.18
C HIS A 66 3.94 -3.66 0.58
N ASN A 67 3.11 -4.55 0.01
CA ASN A 67 1.70 -4.68 0.40
C ASN A 67 1.48 -5.15 1.85
N LEU A 68 2.51 -5.50 2.61
CA LEU A 68 2.45 -5.78 4.05
C LEU A 68 1.76 -4.65 4.85
N VAL A 69 2.00 -3.40 4.44
CA VAL A 69 1.41 -2.20 5.06
C VAL A 69 0.11 -1.75 4.38
N ARG A 70 -0.44 -2.52 3.42
CA ARG A 70 -1.66 -2.14 2.73
C ARG A 70 -2.86 -2.21 3.68
N HIS A 71 -3.63 -1.13 3.74
CA HIS A 71 -4.91 -1.13 4.45
C HIS A 71 -6.03 -1.75 3.59
N PRO A 72 -6.94 -2.59 4.16
CA PRO A 72 -8.06 -3.18 3.42
C PRO A 72 -9.03 -2.16 2.83
N ASP A 73 -9.22 -1.01 3.49
CA ASP A 73 -10.07 0.09 2.97
C ASP A 73 -9.52 0.73 1.67
N MET A 74 -8.27 0.45 1.28
CA MET A 74 -7.75 0.99 0.02
C MET A 74 -8.30 0.20 -1.18
N PRO A 75 -9.02 0.87 -2.11
CA PRO A 75 -9.62 0.21 -3.25
C PRO A 75 -8.57 -0.45 -4.14
N PRO A 76 -8.81 -1.67 -4.66
CA PRO A 76 -7.92 -2.32 -5.63
C PRO A 76 -7.55 -1.41 -6.81
N ALA A 77 -8.50 -0.60 -7.28
CA ALA A 77 -8.31 0.37 -8.36
C ALA A 77 -7.16 1.37 -8.12
N ALA A 78 -6.84 1.71 -6.87
CA ALA A 78 -5.72 2.61 -6.57
C ALA A 78 -4.37 1.97 -6.87
N PHE A 79 -4.22 0.69 -6.56
CA PHE A 79 -3.00 -0.05 -6.85
C PHE A 79 -2.91 -0.44 -8.32
N ASP A 80 -4.05 -0.70 -8.99
CA ASP A 80 -4.07 -0.89 -10.43
C ASP A 80 -3.57 0.36 -11.18
N ASP A 81 -4.04 1.54 -10.79
CA ASP A 81 -3.58 2.82 -11.34
C ASP A 81 -2.09 3.07 -11.04
N LEU A 82 -1.63 2.74 -9.83
CA LEU A 82 -0.22 2.80 -9.45
C LEU A 82 0.65 1.93 -10.37
N TRP A 83 0.32 0.65 -10.51
CA TRP A 83 1.14 -0.25 -11.32
C TRP A 83 1.07 0.07 -12.81
N LYS A 84 -0.10 0.48 -13.33
CA LYS A 84 -0.22 0.96 -14.72
C LYS A 84 0.66 2.18 -14.97
N THR A 85 0.75 3.09 -14.00
CA THR A 85 1.55 4.31 -14.11
C THR A 85 3.05 4.00 -14.08
N LEU A 86 3.50 3.21 -13.10
CA LEU A 86 4.91 2.86 -12.94
C LEU A 86 5.44 2.00 -14.09
N LYS A 87 4.66 1.03 -14.58
CA LYS A 87 5.03 0.18 -15.73
C LYS A 87 5.14 0.98 -17.03
N ALA A 88 4.47 2.12 -17.13
CA ALA A 88 4.61 3.03 -18.24
C ALA A 88 5.80 4.01 -18.07
N GLY A 89 6.69 3.77 -17.10
CA GLY A 89 7.85 4.62 -16.82
C GLY A 89 7.51 5.98 -16.21
N ARG A 90 6.29 6.15 -15.69
CA ARG A 90 5.81 7.44 -15.17
C ARG A 90 5.80 7.46 -13.65
N HIS A 91 5.91 8.67 -13.10
CA HIS A 91 5.72 8.95 -11.69
C HIS A 91 4.25 8.84 -11.29
N TRP A 92 3.99 8.30 -10.11
CA TRP A 92 2.67 8.18 -9.51
C TRP A 92 2.61 9.00 -8.22
N ARG A 93 1.51 9.75 -8.01
CA ARG A 93 1.31 10.49 -6.75
C ARG A 93 -0.14 10.46 -6.28
N GLY A 94 -0.37 10.00 -5.06
CA GLY A 94 -1.71 9.91 -4.49
C GLY A 94 -1.73 9.74 -2.97
N VAL A 95 -2.92 9.89 -2.40
CA VAL A 95 -3.16 9.70 -0.96
C VAL A 95 -3.40 8.22 -0.70
N ILE A 96 -2.69 7.63 0.27
CA ILE A 96 -2.79 6.21 0.60
C ILE A 96 -3.04 6.04 2.10
N LYS A 97 -3.99 5.17 2.46
CA LYS A 97 -4.17 4.63 3.81
C LYS A 97 -3.32 3.37 3.94
N ASN A 98 -2.38 3.38 4.87
CA ASN A 98 -1.57 2.21 5.22
C ASN A 98 -1.92 1.73 6.63
N ARG A 99 -1.58 0.48 6.92
CA ARG A 99 -1.80 -0.19 8.21
C ARG A 99 -0.46 -0.36 8.92
N CYS A 100 -0.45 -0.10 10.23
CA CYS A 100 0.64 -0.42 11.14
C CYS A 100 0.61 -1.90 11.55
N LYS A 101 1.72 -2.42 12.08
CA LYS A 101 1.81 -3.80 12.59
C LYS A 101 0.73 -4.12 13.63
N ASN A 102 0.46 -3.18 14.54
CA ASN A 102 -0.54 -3.29 15.61
C ASN A 102 -2.01 -3.18 15.12
N GLY A 103 -2.24 -2.89 13.84
CA GLY A 103 -3.58 -2.74 13.25
C GLY A 103 -4.10 -1.30 13.19
N ASP A 104 -3.40 -0.32 13.77
CA ASP A 104 -3.68 1.10 13.53
C ASP A 104 -3.42 1.44 12.06
N HIS A 105 -3.78 2.65 11.63
CA HIS A 105 -3.56 3.09 10.27
C HIS A 105 -2.95 4.48 10.21
N TYR A 106 -2.34 4.81 9.09
CA TYR A 106 -1.79 6.14 8.84
C TYR A 106 -2.01 6.53 7.39
N TRP A 107 -2.23 7.82 7.17
CA TRP A 107 -2.41 8.40 5.84
C TRP A 107 -1.11 9.05 5.35
N VAL A 108 -0.82 8.89 4.06
CA VAL A 108 0.35 9.49 3.40
C VAL A 108 -0.01 10.13 2.07
N ASN A 109 0.63 11.25 1.74
CA ASN A 109 0.78 11.70 0.36
C ASN A 109 2.01 10.97 -0.22
N ALA A 110 1.77 9.94 -1.03
CA ALA A 110 2.81 9.08 -1.57
C ALA A 110 3.21 9.53 -2.97
N SER A 111 4.51 9.67 -3.20
CA SER A 111 5.15 9.81 -4.52
C SER A 111 5.97 8.57 -4.81
N VAL A 112 5.72 7.92 -5.94
CA VAL A 112 6.39 6.67 -6.33
C VAL A 112 7.00 6.82 -7.72
N SER A 113 8.26 6.42 -7.86
CA SER A 113 9.03 6.55 -9.10
C SER A 113 9.79 5.28 -9.42
N PRO A 114 9.91 4.90 -10.71
CA PRO A 114 10.88 3.89 -11.14
C PRO A 114 12.31 4.31 -10.81
N ILE A 115 13.14 3.37 -10.34
CA ILE A 115 14.59 3.54 -10.23
C ILE A 115 15.20 3.01 -11.52
N LEU A 116 16.01 3.83 -12.19
CA LEU A 116 16.65 3.49 -13.46
C LEU A 116 18.15 3.24 -13.27
N GLU A 117 18.64 2.13 -13.82
CA GLU A 117 20.07 1.85 -14.02
C GLU A 117 20.26 1.49 -15.50
N ASP A 118 21.20 2.14 -16.17
CA ASP A 118 21.46 1.97 -17.61
C ASP A 118 20.20 2.03 -18.50
N GLY A 119 19.29 2.95 -18.17
CA GLY A 119 18.02 3.15 -18.89
C GLY A 119 16.98 2.05 -18.65
N LYS A 120 17.23 1.09 -17.76
CA LYS A 120 16.31 0.01 -17.38
C LYS A 120 15.79 0.23 -15.97
N THR A 121 14.50 -0.01 -15.77
CA THR A 121 13.94 -0.03 -14.41
C THR A 121 14.49 -1.22 -13.64
N VAL A 122 15.05 -0.97 -12.47
CA VAL A 122 15.58 -2.00 -11.55
C VAL A 122 14.79 -2.12 -10.26
N GLY A 123 13.90 -1.16 -10.00
CA GLY A 123 13.10 -1.12 -8.79
C GLY A 123 12.21 0.12 -8.72
N PHE A 124 11.67 0.38 -7.54
CA PHE A 124 10.83 1.55 -7.29
C PHE A 124 11.25 2.22 -6.00
N VAL A 125 11.14 3.55 -5.95
CA VAL A 125 11.31 4.34 -4.73
C VAL A 125 10.01 5.03 -4.39
N SER A 126 9.64 4.99 -3.13
CA SER A 126 8.49 5.71 -2.59
C SER A 126 8.94 6.68 -1.51
N MET A 127 8.54 7.94 -1.67
CA MET A 127 8.63 8.99 -0.66
C MET A 127 7.21 9.36 -0.21
N ARG A 128 7.01 9.48 1.09
CA ARG A 128 5.70 9.68 1.70
C ARG A 128 5.80 10.74 2.78
N THR A 129 4.87 11.68 2.73
CA THR A 129 4.74 12.76 3.72
C THR A 129 3.33 12.77 4.29
N LYS A 130 3.15 13.51 5.38
CA LYS A 130 1.82 13.78 5.94
C LYS A 130 0.93 14.48 4.89
N PRO A 131 -0.29 13.97 4.63
CA PRO A 131 -1.30 14.67 3.84
C PRO A 131 -2.02 15.72 4.69
N SER A 132 -2.64 16.70 4.04
CA SER A 132 -3.57 17.60 4.72
C SER A 132 -4.85 16.86 5.13
N GLN A 133 -5.52 17.37 6.16
CA GLN A 133 -6.81 16.82 6.62
C GLN A 133 -7.86 16.78 5.48
N ALA A 134 -7.92 17.84 4.66
CA ALA A 134 -8.82 17.91 3.52
C ALA A 134 -8.50 16.86 2.43
N GLU A 135 -7.23 16.53 2.22
CA GLU A 135 -6.84 15.44 1.32
C GLU A 135 -7.30 14.07 1.85
N VAL A 136 -7.18 13.84 3.16
CA VAL A 136 -7.63 12.61 3.83
C VAL A 136 -9.13 12.44 3.71
N GLU A 137 -9.91 13.43 4.12
CA GLU A 137 -11.38 13.40 4.09
C GLU A 137 -11.90 13.16 2.66
N ARG A 138 -11.30 13.83 1.66
CA ARG A 138 -11.66 13.63 0.26
C ARG A 138 -11.33 12.22 -0.20
N ALA A 139 -10.14 11.72 0.13
CA ALA A 139 -9.70 10.39 -0.26
C ALA A 139 -10.59 9.31 0.37
N GLU A 140 -10.82 9.37 1.67
CA GLU A 140 -11.66 8.44 2.42
C GLU A 140 -13.08 8.37 1.87
N ALA A 141 -13.74 9.51 1.68
CA ALA A 141 -15.11 9.56 1.15
C ALA A 141 -15.22 8.96 -0.27
N VAL A 142 -14.19 9.13 -1.10
CA VAL A 142 -14.17 8.56 -2.46
C VAL A 142 -13.82 7.08 -2.46
N TYR A 143 -12.86 6.66 -1.64
CA TYR A 143 -12.44 5.27 -1.53
C TYR A 143 -13.54 4.37 -0.95
N ALA A 144 -14.28 4.85 0.05
CA ALA A 144 -15.47 4.14 0.55
C ALA A 144 -16.49 3.89 -0.56
N ARG A 145 -16.83 4.92 -1.36
CA ARG A 145 -17.74 4.79 -2.51
C ARG A 145 -17.22 3.82 -3.57
N MET A 146 -15.91 3.82 -3.84
CA MET A 146 -15.29 2.87 -4.78
C MET A 146 -15.41 1.42 -4.31
N ASN A 147 -15.19 1.16 -3.02
CA ASN A 147 -15.27 -0.19 -2.44
C ASN A 147 -16.68 -0.75 -2.41
N GLU A 148 -17.69 0.10 -2.20
CA GLU A 148 -19.09 -0.31 -2.20
C GLU A 148 -19.66 -0.64 -3.59
N GLY A 149 -18.84 -0.57 -4.65
CA GLY A 149 -19.28 -0.81 -6.02
C GLY A 149 -20.28 0.23 -6.54
N ARG A 150 -20.56 1.29 -5.75
CA ARG A 150 -21.34 2.44 -6.21
C ARG A 150 -20.57 3.06 -7.37
N SER A 151 -21.29 3.50 -8.42
CA SER A 151 -20.68 4.24 -9.52
C SER A 151 -19.98 5.47 -8.97
N SER A 152 -18.69 5.34 -8.69
CA SER A 152 -17.89 6.45 -8.25
C SER A 152 -17.82 7.39 -9.44
N ARG A 153 -18.33 8.61 -9.24
CA ARG A 153 -18.11 9.74 -10.14
C ARG A 153 -16.63 10.07 -10.30
N TYR A 154 -15.74 9.36 -9.59
CA TYR A 154 -14.30 9.51 -9.67
C TYR A 154 -13.62 8.25 -10.22
N ALA A 155 -12.55 8.45 -10.97
CA ALA A 155 -11.53 7.46 -11.29
C ALA A 155 -10.20 7.89 -10.67
N LEU A 156 -9.24 6.98 -10.63
CA LEU A 156 -7.85 7.29 -10.31
C LEU A 156 -7.06 7.39 -11.60
N ALA A 157 -6.31 8.48 -11.74
CA ALA A 157 -5.39 8.70 -12.85
C ALA A 157 -4.05 9.21 -12.29
N ARG A 158 -3.04 8.35 -12.28
CA ARG A 158 -1.71 8.64 -11.72
C ARG A 158 -1.76 9.07 -10.24
N GLY A 159 -2.71 8.51 -9.50
CA GLY A 159 -2.97 8.73 -8.08
C GLY A 159 -3.88 9.92 -7.77
N GLN A 160 -4.31 10.65 -8.80
CA GLN A 160 -5.25 11.75 -8.66
C GLN A 160 -6.69 11.28 -8.82
N LEU A 161 -7.57 11.79 -7.95
CA LEU A 161 -9.01 11.59 -8.08
C LEU A 161 -9.55 12.52 -9.17
N VAL A 162 -9.94 11.93 -10.31
CA VAL A 162 -10.47 12.64 -11.48
C VAL A 162 -11.95 12.34 -11.67
N ARG A 163 -12.76 13.34 -11.98
CA ARG A 163 -14.19 13.14 -12.22
C ARG A 163 -14.41 12.40 -13.55
N LYS A 164 -15.23 11.35 -13.54
CA LYS A 164 -15.74 10.70 -14.73
C LYS A 164 -16.78 11.63 -15.37
N GLY A 165 -16.63 11.88 -16.67
CA GLY A 165 -17.60 12.64 -17.47
C GLY A 165 -18.98 12.00 -17.47
#